data_AF-A0A9W9P3K1-F1
#
_entry.id   AF-A0A9W9P3K1-F1
#
_cell.length_a   1.000
_cell.length_b   1.000
_cell.length_c   1.000
_cell.angle_alpha   90.00
_cell.angle_beta   90.00
_cell.angle_gamma   90.00
#
_symmetry.space_group_name_H-M   'P 1'
#
loop_
_entity.id
_entity.type
_entity.pdbx_description
1 polymer ?
#
loop_
_entity_poly.entity_id
_entity_poly.type
_entity_poly.pdbx_seq_one_letter_code
_entity_poly.pdbx_strand_id
1 'polypeptide(L)'
;MPRSLEALDCESQFLLSYFSDNVAPAMVAINFVFNGYRDMVLPISEQETTLRNAIMAASASHMTWKNSSWKSRATKYHMKAIQGLKKRDKTQFPKENERDRDISLCTMVILLIEDMIIVGPDFHLLLEMVKTFIQSEGGENNIEKNPLGKFLMQQVRK
;
A
#
# COMPACT_ATOMS: atom_id res chain seq x y z
N MET A 1 -19.57 -20.95 -3.70
CA MET A 1 -19.29 -20.89 -2.25
C MET A 1 -18.91 -19.45 -1.91
N PRO A 2 -19.66 -18.72 -1.07
CA PRO A 2 -19.24 -17.38 -0.68
C PRO A 2 -18.08 -17.52 0.31
N ARG A 3 -16.93 -16.89 -0.01
CA ARG A 3 -15.80 -16.79 0.93
C ARG A 3 -16.28 -16.00 2.13
N SER A 4 -16.42 -16.67 3.26
CA SER A 4 -16.62 -16.07 4.59
C SER A 4 -15.66 -14.88 4.75
N LEU A 5 -16.20 -13.71 5.11
CA LEU A 5 -15.39 -12.62 5.66
C LEU A 5 -14.66 -13.21 6.88
N GLU A 6 -13.38 -13.53 6.76
CA GLU A 6 -12.54 -13.71 7.94
C GLU A 6 -12.60 -12.37 8.68
N ALA A 7 -13.29 -12.35 9.83
CA ALA A 7 -13.32 -11.18 10.68
C ALA A 7 -11.87 -10.82 11.01
N LEU A 8 -11.44 -9.63 10.60
CA LEU A 8 -10.10 -9.13 10.90
C LEU A 8 -9.87 -9.18 12.41
N ASP A 9 -8.67 -9.56 12.84
CA ASP A 9 -8.33 -9.53 14.26
C ASP A 9 -8.30 -8.08 14.80
N CYS A 10 -8.37 -7.92 16.12
CA CYS A 10 -8.43 -6.59 16.74
C CYS A 10 -7.23 -5.69 16.40
N GLU A 11 -6.02 -6.24 16.24
CA GLU A 11 -4.83 -5.46 15.87
C GLU A 11 -4.95 -4.97 14.42
N SER A 12 -5.42 -5.83 13.50
CA SER A 12 -5.74 -5.46 12.13
C SER A 12 -6.79 -4.36 12.04
N GLN A 13 -7.91 -4.50 12.74
CA GLN A 13 -8.96 -3.48 12.75
C GLN A 13 -8.44 -2.14 13.28
N PHE A 14 -7.71 -2.17 14.40
CA PHE A 14 -7.13 -0.99 15.00
C PHE A 14 -6.17 -0.26 14.05
N LEU A 15 -5.23 -1.00 13.44
CA LEU A 15 -4.24 -0.39 12.55
C LEU A 15 -4.86 0.14 11.25
N LEU A 16 -5.88 -0.51 10.70
CA LEU A 16 -6.60 -0.01 9.53
C LEU A 16 -7.41 1.26 9.85
N SER A 17 -8.08 1.31 11.00
CA SER A 17 -8.75 2.54 11.46
C SER A 17 -7.73 3.66 11.70
N TYR A 18 -6.61 3.34 12.35
CA TYR A 18 -5.55 4.30 12.62
C TYR A 18 -5.01 4.92 11.32
N PHE A 19 -4.79 4.10 10.29
CA PHE A 19 -4.39 4.57 8.97
C PHE A 19 -5.35 5.61 8.41
N SER A 20 -6.65 5.28 8.39
CA SER A 20 -7.72 6.16 7.90
C SER A 20 -7.73 7.51 8.62
N ASP A 21 -7.51 7.49 9.94
CA ASP A 21 -7.71 8.67 10.77
C ASP A 21 -6.46 9.54 10.91
N ASN A 22 -5.26 8.95 10.74
CA ASN A 22 -3.99 9.65 11.06
C ASN A 22 -3.02 9.71 9.88
N VAL A 23 -2.95 8.66 9.05
CA VAL A 23 -1.95 8.59 7.96
C VAL A 23 -2.56 9.09 6.66
N ALA A 24 -3.70 8.55 6.24
CA ALA A 24 -4.37 8.90 5.00
C ALA A 24 -4.64 10.42 4.85
N PRO A 25 -5.07 11.17 5.88
CA PRO A 25 -5.29 12.61 5.76
C PRO A 25 -4.00 13.39 5.48
N ALA A 26 -2.86 12.95 6.01
CA ALA A 26 -1.57 13.61 5.79
C ALA A 26 -1.04 13.43 4.35
N MET A 27 -1.55 12.43 3.62
CA MET A 27 -1.09 12.11 2.26
C MET A 27 -1.82 12.88 1.15
N VAL A 28 -2.86 13.64 1.49
CA VAL A 28 -3.60 14.45 0.54
C VAL A 28 -3.27 15.92 0.82
N ALA A 29 -2.63 16.59 -0.15
CA ALA A 29 -2.17 17.97 -0.03
C ALA A 29 -3.30 18.99 0.21
N ILE A 30 -4.56 18.61 -0.02
CA ILE A 30 -5.77 19.44 0.12
C ILE A 30 -6.88 18.54 0.67
N ASN A 31 -7.66 19.02 1.65
CA ASN A 31 -8.87 18.36 2.15
C ASN A 31 -9.93 18.25 1.04
N PHE A 32 -9.77 17.28 0.14
CA PHE A 32 -10.83 16.86 -0.76
C PHE A 32 -11.85 16.02 0.01
N VAL A 33 -13.13 16.12 -0.38
CA VAL A 33 -14.20 15.23 0.12
C VAL A 33 -13.87 13.75 -0.16
N PHE A 34 -13.01 13.51 -1.17
CA PHE A 34 -12.53 12.20 -1.58
C PHE A 34 -11.06 12.03 -1.22
N ASN A 35 -10.74 11.03 -0.41
CA ASN A 35 -9.39 10.60 -0.12
C ASN A 35 -9.18 9.20 -0.70
N GLY A 36 -8.49 9.08 -1.83
CA GLY A 36 -8.28 7.78 -2.51
C GLY A 36 -7.65 6.70 -1.62
N TYR A 37 -6.91 7.07 -0.57
CA TYR A 37 -6.41 6.10 0.40
C TYR A 37 -7.54 5.50 1.26
N ARG A 38 -8.50 6.32 1.68
CA ARG A 38 -9.67 5.89 2.48
C ARG A 38 -10.73 5.23 1.61
N ASP A 39 -11.00 5.79 0.44
CA ASP A 39 -12.18 5.47 -0.36
C ASP A 39 -11.91 4.40 -1.43
N MET A 40 -10.65 4.14 -1.78
CA MET A 40 -10.27 3.07 -2.73
C MET A 40 -9.28 2.07 -2.13
N VAL A 41 -8.20 2.54 -1.53
CA VAL A 41 -7.11 1.65 -1.07
C VAL A 41 -7.54 0.83 0.15
N LEU A 42 -8.17 1.45 1.15
CA LEU A 42 -8.59 0.76 2.38
C LEU A 42 -9.59 -0.37 2.11
N PRO A 43 -10.67 -0.20 1.31
CA PRO A 43 -11.58 -1.30 1.00
C PRO A 43 -10.91 -2.47 0.27
N ILE A 44 -9.94 -2.21 -0.62
CA ILE A 44 -9.20 -3.28 -1.31
C ILE A 44 -8.36 -4.08 -0.31
N SER A 45 -7.80 -3.41 0.69
CA SER A 45 -6.97 -4.04 1.71
C SER A 45 -7.72 -5.06 2.57
N GLU A 46 -9.04 -5.00 2.66
CA GLU A 46 -9.83 -6.01 3.37
C GLU A 46 -9.68 -7.40 2.72
N GLN A 47 -9.62 -7.44 1.39
CA GLN A 47 -9.50 -8.68 0.62
C GLN A 47 -8.05 -9.01 0.26
N GLU A 48 -7.17 -8.01 0.22
CA GLU A 48 -5.80 -8.16 -0.27
C GLU A 48 -4.77 -8.10 0.85
N THR A 49 -4.39 -9.28 1.37
CA THR A 49 -3.46 -9.40 2.50
C THR A 49 -2.11 -8.71 2.27
N THR A 50 -1.58 -8.71 1.05
CA THR A 50 -0.32 -8.02 0.72
C THR A 50 -0.42 -6.52 0.96
N LEU A 51 -1.48 -5.90 0.43
CA LEU A 51 -1.75 -4.47 0.60
C LEU A 51 -2.06 -4.14 2.06
N ARG A 52 -2.86 -4.98 2.73
CA ARG A 52 -3.17 -4.83 4.16
C ARG A 52 -1.92 -4.77 5.02
N ASN A 53 -0.96 -5.68 4.80
CA ASN A 53 0.30 -5.65 5.54
C ASN A 53 1.06 -4.34 5.32
N ALA A 54 1.07 -3.78 4.11
CA ALA A 54 1.72 -2.48 3.87
C ALA A 54 1.02 -1.33 4.64
N ILE A 55 -0.31 -1.31 4.66
CA ILE A 55 -1.09 -0.30 5.41
C ILE A 55 -0.83 -0.41 6.92
N MET A 56 -0.79 -1.64 7.43
CA MET A 56 -0.49 -1.91 8.84
C MET A 56 0.95 -1.52 9.19
N ALA A 57 1.90 -1.71 8.26
CA ALA A 57 3.28 -1.28 8.41
C ALA A 57 3.37 0.25 8.51
N ALA A 58 2.79 0.98 7.55
CA ALA A 58 2.71 2.45 7.58
C ALA A 58 2.08 2.99 8.87
N SER A 59 1.00 2.37 9.35
CA SER A 59 0.32 2.75 10.59
C SER A 59 1.19 2.54 11.82
N ALA A 60 1.76 1.33 11.96
CA ALA A 60 2.64 1.01 13.07
C ALA A 60 3.91 1.89 13.07
N SER A 61 4.46 2.18 11.88
CA SER A 61 5.58 3.08 11.66
C SER A 61 5.28 4.50 12.11
N HIS A 62 4.13 5.06 11.73
CA HIS A 62 3.67 6.36 12.24
C HIS A 62 3.50 6.40 13.75
N MET A 63 3.06 5.29 14.36
CA MET A 63 2.92 5.18 15.81
C MET A 63 4.26 5.12 16.56
N THR A 64 5.37 4.79 15.88
CA THR A 64 6.69 4.73 16.53
C THR A 64 7.14 6.07 17.11
N TRP A 65 6.69 7.18 16.51
CA TRP A 65 6.92 8.53 17.02
C TRP A 65 6.30 8.75 18.40
N LYS A 66 5.16 8.13 18.68
CA LYS A 66 4.46 8.21 19.98
C LYS A 66 4.93 7.14 20.95
N ASN A 67 5.22 5.95 20.45
CA ASN A 67 5.64 4.81 21.26
C ASN A 67 6.52 3.85 20.45
N SER A 68 7.79 3.75 20.85
CA SER A 68 8.80 2.92 20.17
C SER A 68 8.50 1.42 20.22
N SER A 69 7.58 0.94 21.08
CA SER A 69 7.16 -0.47 21.12
C SER A 69 6.52 -0.95 19.82
N TRP A 70 6.05 -0.03 18.97
CA TRP A 70 5.46 -0.35 17.66
C TRP A 70 6.51 -0.73 16.60
N LYS A 71 7.80 -0.44 16.83
CA LYS A 71 8.87 -0.70 15.86
C LYS A 71 8.92 -2.16 15.40
N SER A 72 8.80 -3.11 16.33
CA SER A 72 8.78 -4.53 16.00
C SER A 72 7.58 -4.92 15.12
N ARG A 73 6.41 -4.33 15.36
CA ARG A 73 5.21 -4.56 14.56
C ARG A 73 5.33 -3.96 13.16
N ALA A 74 5.82 -2.73 13.06
CA ALA A 74 6.12 -2.07 11.79
C ALA A 74 7.02 -2.96 10.92
N THR A 75 8.18 -3.36 11.44
CA THR A 75 9.11 -4.26 10.71
C THR A 75 8.46 -5.59 10.32
N LYS A 76 7.68 -6.20 11.22
CA LYS A 76 6.97 -7.46 10.93
C LYS A 76 6.02 -7.30 9.74
N TYR A 77 5.22 -6.24 9.71
CA TYR A 77 4.24 -6.02 8.64
C TYR A 77 4.90 -5.59 7.33
N HIS A 78 5.93 -4.74 7.40
CA HIS A 78 6.76 -4.36 6.25
C HIS A 78 7.34 -5.61 5.55
N MET A 79 7.97 -6.49 6.31
CA MET A 79 8.53 -7.74 5.77
C MET A 79 7.46 -8.64 5.13
N LYS A 80 6.27 -8.74 5.74
CA LYS A 80 5.15 -9.51 5.17
C LYS A 80 4.66 -8.90 3.85
N ALA A 81 4.61 -7.58 3.72
CA ALA A 81 4.23 -6.90 2.48
C ALA A 81 5.25 -7.18 1.37
N ILE A 82 6.56 -7.03 1.65
CA ILE A 82 7.63 -7.36 0.72
C ILE A 82 7.58 -8.83 0.27
N GLN A 83 7.36 -9.76 1.20
CA GLN A 83 7.19 -11.17 0.88
C GLN A 83 5.96 -11.41 -0.01
N GLY A 84 4.86 -10.70 0.23
CA GLY A 84 3.66 -10.74 -0.60
C GLY A 84 3.93 -10.26 -2.03
N LEU A 85 4.67 -9.15 -2.20
CA LEU A 85 5.09 -8.65 -3.50
C LEU A 85 5.95 -9.67 -4.25
N LYS A 86 6.97 -10.23 -3.58
CA LYS A 86 7.85 -11.27 -4.16
C LYS A 86 7.09 -12.51 -4.64
N LYS A 87 6.02 -12.90 -3.94
CA LYS A 87 5.18 -14.03 -4.35
C LYS A 87 4.39 -13.71 -5.62
N ARG A 88 3.83 -12.50 -5.70
CA ARG A 88 3.06 -12.02 -6.88
C ARG A 88 3.93 -11.90 -8.12
N ASP A 89 5.17 -11.45 -7.95
CA ASP A 89 6.19 -11.38 -9.01
C ASP A 89 6.51 -12.77 -9.58
N LYS A 90 6.71 -13.77 -8.71
CA LYS A 90 7.02 -15.16 -9.11
C LYS A 90 5.86 -15.91 -9.80
N THR A 91 4.63 -15.46 -9.63
CA THR A 91 3.44 -16.09 -10.22
C THR A 91 3.09 -15.60 -11.63
N GLN A 92 3.93 -14.75 -12.24
CA GLN A 92 3.66 -14.19 -13.56
C GLN A 92 3.80 -15.20 -14.72
N PHE A 93 2.70 -15.91 -15.05
CA PHE A 93 2.34 -16.30 -16.43
C PHE A 93 0.81 -16.62 -16.49
N PRO A 94 0.01 -16.07 -17.44
CA PRO A 94 0.22 -14.91 -18.31
C PRO A 94 -0.51 -13.64 -17.82
N LYS A 95 0.24 -12.54 -17.74
CA LYS A 95 -0.02 -11.10 -18.01
C LYS A 95 -1.44 -10.45 -18.03
N GLU A 96 -2.51 -11.05 -17.54
CA GLU A 96 -3.87 -10.50 -17.79
C GLU A 96 -4.71 -10.15 -16.56
N ASN A 97 -4.12 -10.01 -15.37
CA ASN A 97 -4.90 -9.49 -14.23
C ASN A 97 -4.46 -8.08 -13.87
N GLU A 98 -5.10 -7.09 -14.49
CA GLU A 98 -4.97 -5.66 -14.17
C GLU A 98 -5.07 -5.43 -12.65
N ARG A 99 -5.93 -6.20 -11.96
CA ARG A 99 -6.10 -6.15 -10.50
C ARG A 99 -4.80 -6.48 -9.76
N ASP A 100 -4.10 -7.55 -10.13
CA ASP A 100 -2.88 -7.97 -9.43
C ASP A 100 -1.73 -6.98 -9.62
N ARG A 101 -1.65 -6.41 -10.82
CA ARG A 101 -0.75 -5.30 -11.13
C ARG A 101 -1.05 -4.09 -10.24
N ASP A 102 -2.30 -3.66 -10.19
CA ASP A 102 -2.70 -2.46 -9.44
C ASP A 102 -2.52 -2.66 -7.92
N ILE A 103 -2.79 -3.86 -7.40
CA ILE A 103 -2.51 -4.20 -5.99
C ILE A 103 -1.01 -4.14 -5.71
N SER A 104 -0.18 -4.63 -6.63
CA SER A 104 1.28 -4.62 -6.46
C SER A 104 1.80 -3.19 -6.44
N LEU A 105 1.38 -2.36 -7.40
CA LEU A 105 1.72 -0.94 -7.45
C LEU A 105 1.21 -0.21 -6.20
N CYS A 106 -0.03 -0.44 -5.79
CA CYS A 106 -0.61 0.16 -4.60
C CYS A 106 0.17 -0.21 -3.35
N THR A 107 0.57 -1.48 -3.21
CA THR A 107 1.39 -1.94 -2.08
C THR A 107 2.74 -1.21 -2.08
N MET A 108 3.41 -1.09 -3.23
CA MET A 108 4.69 -0.38 -3.33
C MET A 108 4.55 1.11 -2.96
N VAL A 109 3.47 1.77 -3.39
CA VAL A 109 3.17 3.16 -3.02
C VAL A 109 2.94 3.29 -1.51
N ILE A 110 2.23 2.36 -0.86
CA ILE A 110 2.06 2.41 0.60
C ILE A 110 3.40 2.18 1.34
N LEU A 111 4.27 1.30 0.83
CA LEU A 111 5.60 1.10 1.42
C LEU A 111 6.50 2.32 1.27
N LEU A 112 6.39 3.06 0.16
CA LEU A 112 7.05 4.37 0.00
C LEU A 112 6.59 5.38 1.04
N ILE A 113 5.29 5.41 1.32
CA ILE A 113 4.70 6.28 2.34
C ILE A 113 5.21 5.91 3.72
N GLU A 114 5.24 4.61 4.03
CA GLU A 114 5.83 4.12 5.28
C GLU A 114 7.26 4.63 5.45
N ASP A 115 8.08 4.49 4.41
CA ASP A 115 9.48 4.89 4.48
C ASP A 115 9.63 6.41 4.62
N MET A 116 8.77 7.20 3.95
CA MET A 116 8.70 8.65 4.12
C MET A 116 8.32 9.05 5.55
N ILE A 117 7.40 8.33 6.20
CA ILE A 117 7.00 8.59 7.60
C ILE A 117 8.19 8.40 8.53
N ILE A 118 8.99 7.34 8.37
CA ILE A 118 10.12 7.09 9.27
C ILE A 118 11.40 7.83 8.85
N VAL A 119 11.35 8.58 7.74
CA VAL A 119 12.54 9.14 7.05
C VAL A 119 13.58 8.04 6.83
N GLY A 120 13.11 6.93 6.27
CA GLY A 120 13.90 5.74 6.07
C GLY A 120 14.91 5.87 4.93
N PRO A 121 15.93 5.01 4.91
CA PRO A 121 16.97 5.04 3.89
C PRO A 121 16.52 4.41 2.56
N ASP A 122 15.41 3.68 2.55
CA ASP A 122 15.01 2.82 1.44
C ASP A 122 14.12 3.55 0.41
N PHE A 123 13.78 4.82 0.66
CA PHE A 123 12.89 5.61 -0.18
C PHE A 123 13.31 5.60 -1.65
N HIS A 124 14.59 5.84 -1.92
CA HIS A 124 15.13 5.85 -3.29
C HIS A 124 15.00 4.49 -3.97
N LEU A 125 15.28 3.40 -3.23
CA LEU A 125 15.16 2.03 -3.73
C LEU A 125 13.70 1.68 -4.03
N LEU A 126 12.79 1.98 -3.10
CA LEU A 126 11.36 1.76 -3.27
C LEU A 126 10.81 2.58 -4.45
N LEU A 127 11.30 3.80 -4.66
CA LEU A 127 10.89 4.65 -5.77
C LEU A 127 11.39 4.11 -7.11
N GLU A 128 12.62 3.60 -7.14
CA GLU A 128 13.18 2.93 -8.31
C GLU A 128 12.40 1.65 -8.65
N MET A 129 12.00 0.86 -7.65
CA MET A 129 11.14 -0.30 -7.86
C MET A 129 9.80 0.09 -8.49
N VAL A 130 9.15 1.15 -8.00
CA VAL A 130 7.90 1.66 -8.59
C VAL A 130 8.11 2.09 -10.05
N LYS A 131 9.16 2.86 -10.34
CA LYS A 131 9.48 3.33 -11.70
C LYS A 131 9.74 2.16 -12.65
N THR A 132 10.52 1.18 -12.22
CA THR A 132 10.85 -0.01 -13.01
C THR A 132 9.61 -0.85 -13.28
N PHE A 133 8.76 -1.02 -12.27
CA PHE A 133 7.49 -1.74 -12.40
C PHE A 133 6.55 -1.05 -13.41
N ILE A 134 6.43 0.28 -13.35
CA ILE A 134 5.61 1.03 -14.31
C ILE A 134 6.10 0.80 -15.75
N GLN A 135 7.41 0.81 -15.96
CA GLN A 135 8.00 0.55 -17.28
C GLN A 135 7.76 -0.88 -17.76
N SER A 136 7.91 -1.89 -16.88
CA SER A 136 7.66 -3.30 -17.25
C SER A 136 6.21 -3.58 -17.60
N GLU A 137 5.28 -2.82 -17.03
CA GLU A 137 3.85 -2.90 -17.29
C GLU A 137 3.42 -2.12 -18.54
N GLY A 138 4.34 -1.63 -19.39
CA GLY A 138 4.01 -0.92 -20.63
C GLY A 138 3.74 0.58 -20.45
N GLY A 139 4.17 1.16 -19.32
CA GLY A 139 4.17 2.59 -19.07
C GLY A 139 2.89 3.13 -18.43
N GLU A 140 2.92 4.43 -18.09
CA GLU A 140 1.87 5.10 -17.32
C GLU A 140 0.48 4.97 -17.94
N ASN A 141 0.38 5.10 -19.28
CA ASN A 141 -0.88 4.99 -20.01
C ASN A 141 -1.56 3.62 -19.83
N ASN A 142 -0.78 2.54 -19.61
CA ASN A 142 -1.35 1.21 -19.40
C ASN A 142 -1.89 1.02 -17.98
N ILE A 143 -1.43 1.83 -17.03
CA ILE A 143 -1.83 1.79 -15.62
C ILE A 143 -3.05 2.70 -15.39
N GLU A 144 -3.11 3.86 -16.04
CA GLU A 144 -4.21 4.83 -15.90
C GLU A 144 -5.56 4.41 -16.53
N LYS A 145 -5.72 3.12 -16.86
CA LYS A 145 -6.95 2.55 -17.44
C LYS A 145 -8.14 2.56 -16.49
N ASN A 146 -7.90 2.54 -15.18
CA ASN A 146 -8.96 2.52 -14.16
C ASN A 146 -8.75 3.59 -13.08
N PRO A 147 -9.77 3.85 -12.22
CA PRO A 147 -9.69 4.91 -11.22
C PRO A 147 -8.55 4.75 -10.21
N LEU A 148 -8.26 3.51 -9.79
CA LEU A 148 -7.16 3.21 -8.87
C LEU A 148 -5.81 3.51 -9.52
N GLY A 149 -5.59 3.05 -10.75
CA GLY A 149 -4.37 3.32 -11.51
C GLY A 149 -4.13 4.82 -11.72
N LYS A 150 -5.18 5.59 -12.05
CA LYS A 150 -5.10 7.07 -12.13
C LYS A 150 -4.70 7.69 -10.79
N PHE A 151 -5.33 7.25 -9.70
CA PHE A 151 -5.00 7.72 -8.36
C PHE A 151 -3.54 7.41 -7.99
N LEU A 152 -3.07 6.19 -8.27
CA LEU A 152 -1.70 5.76 -7.97
C LEU A 152 -0.68 6.56 -8.78
N MET A 153 -0.91 6.79 -10.07
CA MET A 153 -0.04 7.61 -10.89
C MET A 153 0.03 9.07 -10.42
N GLN A 154 -1.08 9.63 -9.92
CA GLN A 154 -1.06 10.93 -9.27
C GLN A 154 -0.18 10.96 -8.02
N GLN A 155 -0.09 9.86 -7.25
CA GLN A 155 0.79 9.83 -6.08
C GLN A 155 2.26 9.68 -6.46
N VAL A 156 2.57 8.93 -7.53
CA VAL A 156 3.95 8.73 -8.01
C VAL A 156 4.55 10.00 -8.65
N ARG A 157 3.71 10.86 -9.23
CA ARG A 157 4.13 12.12 -9.88
C ARG A 157 4.32 13.30 -8.92
N LYS A 158 3.86 13.20 -7.66
CA LYS A 158 4.09 14.22 -6.64
C LYS A 158 5.54 14.21 -6.18
#